data_AF-A0A845Y0S3-F1
#
_entry.id   AF-A0A845Y0S3-F1
#
_cell.length_a   1.000
_cell.length_b   1.000
_cell.length_c   1.000
_cell.angle_alpha   90.00
_cell.angle_beta   90.00
_cell.angle_gamma   90.00
#
_symmetry.space_group_name_H-M   'P 1'
#
loop_
_entity.id
_entity.type
_entity.pdbx_description
1 polymer ?
#
loop_
_entity_poly.entity_id
_entity_poly.type
_entity_poly.pdbx_seq_one_letter_code
_entity_poly.pdbx_strand_id
1 'polypeptide(L)'
;MLFDNPFPNQQQAALEDIVNNIEIQSNFCINHPNYQPFAIPDQTVARFQQLPQDIQHKYLSLLLRNFLYGIYYNGYLRTPLALNTSRADIAPHQNLENNTLLGIDLEFYQQLHAKNQGTGYFAPNWQVISEETDGSIAVTKGSLTMHIEREIHLKSEEKSATIGSLVAIRMPKNLMQNGFYVAVGNVGQERQGNGDIDSKTGRIYFNLTPDGALAVMDSMTKYLNAAAIPFTFKVLYNPSEYKRHDCGVLYFERCD
;
A
#
# COMPACT_ATOMS: atom_id res chain seq x y z
N MET A 1 5.86 36.60 11.42
CA MET A 1 4.76 36.25 10.51
C MET A 1 4.28 34.88 10.94
N LEU A 2 3.12 34.84 11.58
CA LEU A 2 2.46 33.60 11.99
C LEU A 2 2.04 32.87 10.71
N PHE A 3 2.36 31.59 10.62
CA PHE A 3 1.79 30.72 9.61
C PHE A 3 0.30 30.58 9.95
N ASP A 4 -0.56 31.40 9.35
CA ASP A 4 -1.98 31.14 9.33
C ASP A 4 -2.18 29.78 8.64
N ASN A 5 -2.54 28.80 9.45
CA ASN A 5 -2.76 27.42 9.03
C ASN A 5 -3.97 27.44 8.07
N PRO A 6 -3.83 27.08 6.77
CA PRO A 6 -4.94 27.18 5.82
C PRO A 6 -5.93 26.01 5.92
N PHE A 7 -5.73 25.07 6.86
CA PHE A 7 -6.49 23.82 6.99
C PHE A 7 -7.37 23.58 8.25
N PRO A 8 -7.59 24.53 9.21
CA PRO A 8 -8.36 24.22 10.42
C PRO A 8 -9.81 23.81 10.13
N ASN A 9 -10.42 24.36 9.06
CA ASN A 9 -11.84 24.15 8.79
C ASN A 9 -12.19 22.73 8.34
N GLN A 10 -11.32 22.01 7.61
CA GLN A 10 -11.65 20.65 7.15
C GLN A 10 -11.51 19.60 8.25
N GLN A 11 -10.45 19.70 9.07
CA GLN A 11 -10.27 18.78 10.19
C GLN A 11 -11.33 19.01 11.26
N GLN A 12 -11.64 20.28 11.56
CA GLN A 12 -12.70 20.61 12.49
C GLN A 12 -14.06 20.15 11.98
N ALA A 13 -14.39 20.39 10.71
CA ALA A 13 -15.64 19.89 10.12
C ALA A 13 -15.73 18.37 10.14
N ALA A 14 -14.63 17.65 9.90
CA ALA A 14 -14.60 16.20 10.00
C ALA A 14 -14.85 15.70 11.44
N LEU A 15 -14.26 16.36 12.44
CA LEU A 15 -14.49 16.03 13.85
C LEU A 15 -15.93 16.35 14.26
N GLU A 16 -16.47 17.48 13.84
CA GLU A 16 -17.86 17.87 14.09
C GLU A 16 -18.83 16.87 13.43
N ASP A 17 -18.55 16.42 12.21
CA ASP A 17 -19.34 15.38 11.53
C ASP A 17 -19.26 14.05 12.30
N ILE A 18 -18.06 13.60 12.70
CA ILE A 18 -17.88 12.38 13.50
C ILE A 18 -18.72 12.44 14.79
N VAL A 19 -18.65 13.55 15.52
CA VAL A 19 -19.32 13.68 16.83
C VAL A 19 -20.82 13.78 16.70
N ASN A 20 -21.32 14.50 15.68
CA ASN A 20 -22.75 14.80 15.57
C ASN A 20 -23.53 13.76 14.77
N ASN A 21 -22.87 13.00 13.88
CA ASN A 21 -23.55 12.18 12.89
C ASN A 21 -23.27 10.67 13.00
N ILE A 22 -22.27 10.23 13.77
CA ILE A 22 -22.01 8.80 13.96
C ILE A 22 -22.80 8.28 15.15
N GLU A 23 -23.68 7.32 14.89
CA GLU A 23 -24.40 6.58 15.92
C GLU A 23 -23.94 5.12 15.97
N ILE A 24 -23.63 4.65 17.18
CA ILE A 24 -23.24 3.26 17.44
C ILE A 24 -24.43 2.53 18.04
N GLN A 25 -24.98 1.57 17.32
CA GLN A 25 -26.17 0.82 17.73
C GLN A 25 -25.80 -0.55 18.34
N SER A 26 -26.68 -1.06 19.21
CA SER A 26 -26.46 -2.31 19.98
C SER A 26 -26.49 -3.59 19.13
N ASN A 27 -26.88 -3.50 17.86
CA ASN A 27 -26.87 -4.58 16.87
C ASN A 27 -25.58 -4.60 16.02
N PHE A 28 -24.47 -4.02 16.52
CA PHE A 28 -23.20 -3.91 15.79
C PHE A 28 -23.32 -3.17 14.46
N CYS A 29 -24.12 -2.10 14.46
CA CYS A 29 -24.33 -1.21 13.33
C CYS A 29 -23.74 0.16 13.64
N ILE A 30 -22.95 0.70 12.70
CA ILE A 30 -22.52 2.10 12.70
C ILE A 30 -23.38 2.83 11.67
N ASN A 31 -24.16 3.80 12.14
CA ASN A 31 -25.06 4.59 11.31
C ASN A 31 -24.49 6.00 11.08
N HIS A 32 -24.75 6.55 9.89
CA HIS A 32 -24.40 7.91 9.53
C HIS A 32 -25.39 8.45 8.49
N PRO A 33 -25.96 9.68 8.64
CA PRO A 33 -27.01 10.22 7.76
C PRO A 33 -26.66 10.24 6.27
N ASN A 34 -25.38 10.36 5.93
CA ASN A 34 -24.92 10.44 4.55
C ASN A 34 -24.49 9.08 3.96
N TYR A 35 -24.50 8.01 4.76
CA TYR A 35 -24.01 6.69 4.34
C TYR A 35 -24.97 5.56 4.69
N GLN A 36 -24.93 4.49 3.90
CA GLN A 36 -25.60 3.24 4.20
C GLN A 36 -25.05 2.65 5.51
N PRO A 37 -25.90 2.01 6.33
CA PRO A 37 -25.48 1.44 7.61
C PRO A 37 -24.31 0.47 7.45
N PHE A 38 -23.26 0.68 8.24
CA PHE A 38 -22.11 -0.22 8.27
C PHE A 38 -22.31 -1.25 9.37
N ALA A 39 -22.92 -2.37 8.99
CA ALA A 39 -23.39 -3.40 9.92
C ALA A 39 -22.96 -4.80 9.48
N ILE A 40 -22.98 -5.72 10.43
CA ILE A 40 -22.93 -7.16 10.13
C ILE A 40 -24.30 -7.67 9.69
N PRO A 41 -24.37 -8.79 8.95
CA PRO A 41 -25.65 -9.40 8.58
C PRO A 41 -26.48 -9.73 9.83
N ASP A 42 -27.79 -9.51 9.78
CA ASP A 42 -28.71 -9.72 10.91
C ASP A 42 -28.62 -11.14 11.50
N GLN A 43 -28.42 -12.14 10.64
CA GLN A 43 -28.25 -13.54 11.03
C GLN A 43 -27.01 -13.77 11.93
N THR A 44 -26.02 -12.89 11.83
CA THR A 44 -24.76 -12.95 12.58
C THR A 44 -24.85 -12.17 13.90
N VAL A 45 -25.72 -11.17 13.99
CA VAL A 45 -25.91 -10.34 15.19
C VAL A 45 -26.27 -11.21 16.41
N ALA A 46 -27.25 -12.09 16.26
CA ALA A 46 -27.71 -12.95 17.35
C ALA A 46 -26.59 -13.85 17.92
N ARG A 47 -25.67 -14.31 17.06
CA ARG A 47 -24.51 -15.11 17.48
C ARG A 47 -23.47 -14.26 18.20
N PHE A 48 -23.21 -13.04 17.71
CA PHE A 48 -22.26 -12.13 18.36
C PHE A 48 -22.74 -11.65 19.73
N GLN A 49 -24.04 -11.43 19.90
CA GLN A 49 -24.63 -11.03 21.19
C GLN A 49 -24.50 -12.11 22.27
N GLN A 50 -24.29 -13.38 21.88
CA GLN A 50 -24.06 -14.49 22.81
C GLN A 50 -22.58 -14.60 23.25
N LEU A 51 -21.67 -13.85 22.62
CA LEU A 51 -20.25 -13.87 22.98
C LEU A 51 -19.98 -13.07 24.27
N PRO A 52 -18.86 -13.31 24.96
CA PRO A 52 -18.42 -12.49 26.07
C PRO A 52 -18.34 -10.98 25.71
N GLN A 53 -18.66 -10.12 26.68
CA GLN A 53 -18.79 -8.67 26.46
C GLN A 53 -17.49 -8.01 25.97
N ASP A 54 -16.33 -8.51 26.41
CA ASP A 54 -15.01 -8.07 25.94
C ASP A 54 -14.81 -8.33 24.45
N ILE A 55 -15.27 -9.48 23.94
CA ILE A 55 -15.22 -9.82 22.52
C ILE A 55 -16.17 -8.93 21.72
N GLN A 56 -17.38 -8.68 22.24
CA GLN A 56 -18.35 -7.78 21.62
C GLN A 56 -17.77 -6.35 21.50
N HIS A 57 -17.21 -5.80 22.58
CA HIS A 57 -16.59 -4.47 22.58
C HIS A 57 -15.38 -4.39 21.64
N LYS A 58 -14.54 -5.43 21.61
CA LYS A 58 -13.39 -5.50 20.70
C LYS A 58 -13.85 -5.47 19.24
N TYR A 59 -14.89 -6.22 18.90
CA TYR A 59 -15.43 -6.25 17.56
C TYR A 59 -16.06 -4.91 17.16
N LEU A 60 -16.86 -4.31 18.04
CA LEU A 60 -17.46 -3.00 17.81
C LEU A 60 -16.41 -1.92 17.60
N SER A 61 -15.32 -1.96 18.39
CA SER A 61 -14.18 -1.05 18.23
C SER A 61 -13.50 -1.23 16.87
N LEU A 62 -13.39 -2.46 16.36
CA LEU A 62 -12.87 -2.73 15.02
C LEU A 62 -13.79 -2.20 13.92
N LEU A 63 -15.11 -2.37 14.05
CA LEU A 63 -16.10 -1.83 13.11
C LEU A 63 -16.01 -0.30 13.06
N LEU A 64 -16.06 0.36 14.22
CA LEU A 64 -15.95 1.81 14.31
C LEU A 64 -14.62 2.31 13.73
N ARG A 65 -13.50 1.68 14.10
CA ARG A 65 -12.18 2.02 13.55
C ARG A 65 -12.17 1.92 12.02
N ASN A 66 -12.70 0.83 11.48
CA ASN A 66 -12.71 0.60 10.03
C ASN A 66 -13.61 1.60 9.31
N PHE A 67 -14.76 1.97 9.90
CA PHE A 67 -15.65 3.00 9.40
C PHE A 67 -14.98 4.37 9.41
N LEU A 68 -14.44 4.78 10.56
CA LEU A 68 -13.75 6.06 10.72
C LEU A 68 -12.57 6.20 9.75
N TYR A 69 -11.75 5.14 9.69
CA TYR A 69 -10.65 5.07 8.74
C TYR A 69 -11.17 5.18 7.31
N GLY A 70 -12.17 4.38 6.95
CA GLY A 70 -12.73 4.28 5.62
C GLY A 70 -13.46 5.50 5.08
N ILE A 71 -14.11 6.26 5.95
CA ILE A 71 -14.85 7.46 5.58
C ILE A 71 -13.95 8.69 5.72
N TYR A 72 -13.28 8.89 6.85
CA TYR A 72 -12.61 10.16 7.14
C TYR A 72 -11.14 10.16 6.77
N TYR A 73 -10.42 9.05 6.91
CA TYR A 73 -8.98 9.01 6.67
C TYR A 73 -8.63 8.70 5.21
N ASN A 74 -9.01 7.52 4.71
CA ASN A 74 -8.67 7.08 3.35
C ASN A 74 -9.86 7.04 2.38
N GLY A 75 -11.06 7.46 2.80
CA GLY A 75 -12.19 7.71 1.91
C GLY A 75 -12.74 6.54 1.08
N TYR A 76 -12.19 5.32 1.16
CA TYR A 76 -12.60 4.19 0.32
C TYR A 76 -14.03 3.73 0.57
N LEU A 77 -14.61 4.02 1.75
CA LEU A 77 -15.99 3.68 2.07
C LEU A 77 -16.98 4.76 1.60
N ARG A 78 -16.53 5.96 1.21
CA ARG A 78 -17.44 7.07 0.86
C ARG A 78 -18.34 6.74 -0.33
N THR A 79 -17.78 6.11 -1.37
CA THR A 79 -18.55 5.75 -2.58
C THR A 79 -19.37 4.47 -2.37
N PRO A 80 -18.80 3.35 -1.88
CA PRO A 80 -19.58 2.13 -1.68
C PRO A 80 -20.73 2.27 -0.70
N LEU A 81 -20.57 3.13 0.32
CA LEU A 81 -21.62 3.38 1.31
C LEU A 81 -22.44 4.65 1.01
N ALA A 82 -22.26 5.37 -0.09
CA ALA A 82 -23.15 6.52 -0.35
C ALA A 82 -24.61 6.07 -0.52
N LEU A 83 -25.56 6.88 -0.04
CA LEU A 83 -26.98 6.50 -0.02
C LEU A 83 -27.57 6.19 -1.41
N ASN A 84 -27.00 6.79 -2.47
CA ASN A 84 -27.49 6.71 -3.84
C ASN A 84 -26.66 5.80 -4.75
N THR A 85 -25.76 4.99 -4.18
CA THR A 85 -24.87 4.15 -4.98
C THR A 85 -25.67 3.01 -5.62
N SER A 86 -25.81 3.04 -6.94
CA SER A 86 -26.39 1.93 -7.69
C SER A 86 -25.41 0.76 -7.68
N ARG A 87 -25.84 -0.51 -7.73
CA ARG A 87 -24.92 -1.67 -7.84
C ARG A 87 -23.92 -1.56 -9.01
N ALA A 88 -24.22 -0.74 -10.01
CA ALA A 88 -23.33 -0.39 -11.12
C ALA A 88 -22.12 0.48 -10.71
N ASP A 89 -22.25 1.29 -9.64
CA ASP A 89 -21.20 2.17 -9.11
C ASP A 89 -20.27 1.46 -8.10
N ILE A 90 -20.65 0.26 -7.63
CA ILE A 90 -19.91 -0.58 -6.67
C ILE A 90 -19.01 -1.59 -7.39
N ALA A 91 -19.30 -1.89 -8.67
CA ALA A 91 -18.40 -2.69 -9.47
C ALA A 91 -17.07 -1.93 -9.59
N PRO A 92 -15.91 -2.52 -9.24
CA PRO A 92 -14.62 -1.90 -9.51
C PRO A 92 -14.55 -1.70 -11.02
N HIS A 93 -14.78 -0.47 -11.45
CA HIS A 93 -14.72 -0.01 -12.83
C HIS A 93 -15.05 -1.10 -13.86
N GLN A 94 -16.33 -1.36 -14.13
CA GLN A 94 -16.74 -1.79 -15.49
C GLN A 94 -16.57 -0.61 -16.45
N ASN A 95 -15.39 0.02 -16.45
CA ASN A 95 -14.94 0.73 -17.63
C ASN A 95 -14.71 -0.37 -18.65
N LEU A 96 -15.63 -0.47 -19.62
CA LEU A 96 -15.48 -1.33 -20.80
C LEU A 96 -14.30 -0.86 -21.69
N GLU A 97 -13.56 0.16 -21.25
CA GLU A 97 -12.25 0.51 -21.77
C GLU A 97 -11.22 -0.54 -21.32
N ASN A 98 -10.49 -1.09 -22.29
CA ASN A 98 -9.54 -2.20 -22.14
C ASN A 98 -8.25 -1.83 -21.38
N ASN A 99 -8.33 -0.83 -20.49
CA ASN A 99 -7.19 -0.18 -19.84
C ASN A 99 -7.05 -0.57 -18.36
N THR A 100 -7.97 -1.38 -17.82
CA THR A 100 -7.89 -1.88 -16.44
C THR A 100 -7.67 -3.39 -16.40
N LEU A 101 -6.59 -3.84 -15.74
CA LEU A 101 -6.30 -5.26 -15.51
C LEU A 101 -6.33 -5.53 -14.01
N LEU A 102 -7.25 -6.40 -13.57
CA LEU A 102 -7.42 -6.76 -12.15
C LEU A 102 -7.62 -5.53 -11.22
N GLY A 103 -8.27 -4.46 -11.72
CA GLY A 103 -8.52 -3.23 -10.96
C GLY A 103 -7.33 -2.25 -10.90
N ILE A 104 -6.30 -2.45 -11.72
CA ILE A 104 -5.17 -1.53 -11.92
C ILE A 104 -5.41 -0.72 -13.19
N ASP A 105 -5.36 0.61 -13.09
CA ASP A 105 -5.23 1.50 -14.25
C ASP A 105 -3.86 1.31 -14.91
N LEU A 106 -3.82 0.58 -16.03
CA LEU A 106 -2.57 0.20 -16.69
C LEU A 106 -1.85 1.39 -17.29
N GLU A 107 -2.58 2.38 -17.81
CA GLU A 107 -1.99 3.56 -18.42
C GLU A 107 -1.26 4.37 -17.34
N PHE A 108 -1.94 4.66 -16.23
CA PHE A 108 -1.34 5.40 -15.13
C PHE A 108 -0.19 4.61 -14.48
N TYR A 109 -0.33 3.28 -14.33
CA TYR A 109 0.77 2.41 -13.89
C TYR A 109 2.00 2.53 -14.81
N GLN A 110 1.81 2.48 -16.12
CA GLN A 110 2.90 2.61 -17.09
C GLN A 110 3.56 4.00 -17.01
N GLN A 111 2.78 5.07 -16.84
CA GLN A 111 3.31 6.41 -16.63
C GLN A 111 4.15 6.49 -15.35
N LEU A 112 3.66 5.96 -14.23
CA LEU A 112 4.43 5.84 -12.98
C LEU A 112 5.72 5.03 -13.17
N HIS A 113 5.65 3.93 -13.90
CA HIS A 113 6.80 3.07 -14.17
C HIS A 113 7.84 3.76 -15.06
N ALA A 114 7.40 4.54 -16.04
CA ALA A 114 8.27 5.35 -16.90
C ALA A 114 8.92 6.51 -16.14
N LYS A 115 8.23 7.08 -15.14
CA LYS A 115 8.78 8.11 -14.25
C LYS A 115 9.68 7.55 -13.14
N ASN A 116 9.58 6.28 -12.78
CA ASN A 116 10.54 5.69 -11.83
C ASN A 116 11.93 5.57 -12.47
N GLN A 117 12.88 6.38 -12.02
CA GLN A 117 14.27 6.43 -12.50
C GLN A 117 15.18 5.36 -11.86
N GLY A 118 14.62 4.38 -11.16
CA GLY A 118 15.37 3.23 -10.66
C GLY A 118 15.82 2.26 -11.75
N THR A 119 16.82 1.45 -11.45
CA THR A 119 17.38 0.41 -12.35
C THR A 119 17.26 -1.01 -11.77
N GLY A 120 16.65 -1.11 -10.59
CA GLY A 120 16.58 -2.33 -9.78
C GLY A 120 17.64 -2.33 -8.69
N TYR A 121 17.60 -3.35 -7.84
CA TYR A 121 18.51 -3.51 -6.71
C TYR A 121 18.89 -4.97 -6.53
N PHE A 122 19.97 -5.25 -5.82
CA PHE A 122 20.33 -6.62 -5.46
C PHE A 122 19.83 -6.91 -4.04
N ALA A 123 18.87 -7.82 -3.92
CA ALA A 123 18.35 -8.29 -2.64
C ALA A 123 19.26 -9.41 -2.11
N PRO A 124 19.95 -9.23 -0.96
CA PRO A 124 20.89 -10.22 -0.45
C PRO A 124 20.20 -11.36 0.30
N ASN A 125 21.02 -12.35 0.70
CA ASN A 125 20.66 -13.44 1.61
C ASN A 125 19.62 -14.41 1.03
N TRP A 126 19.75 -14.74 -0.25
CA TRP A 126 19.02 -15.84 -0.87
C TRP A 126 19.90 -17.07 -0.92
N GLN A 127 19.38 -18.21 -0.48
CA GLN A 127 20.13 -19.46 -0.47
C GLN A 127 19.86 -20.28 -1.72
N VAL A 128 20.90 -20.72 -2.42
CA VAL A 128 20.78 -21.67 -3.54
C VAL A 128 20.41 -23.05 -3.01
N ILE A 129 19.31 -23.63 -3.50
CA ILE A 129 18.79 -24.93 -3.04
C ILE A 129 18.82 -26.02 -4.11
N SER A 130 18.75 -25.65 -5.40
CA SER A 130 18.90 -26.59 -6.51
C SER A 130 19.47 -25.90 -7.74
N GLU A 131 19.99 -26.72 -8.65
CA GLU A 131 20.34 -26.35 -10.01
C GLU A 131 19.53 -27.24 -10.96
N GLU A 132 18.85 -26.61 -11.91
CA GLU A 132 18.00 -27.27 -12.87
C GLU A 132 18.82 -27.70 -14.09
N THR A 133 18.28 -28.62 -14.90
CA THR A 133 18.99 -29.15 -16.09
C THR A 133 19.27 -28.11 -17.17
N ASP A 134 18.56 -26.99 -17.17
CA ASP A 134 18.76 -25.86 -18.10
C ASP A 134 19.79 -24.84 -17.60
N GLY A 135 20.41 -25.06 -16.43
CA GLY A 135 21.38 -24.16 -15.81
C GLY A 135 20.76 -23.02 -15.01
N SER A 136 19.42 -22.92 -14.94
CA SER A 136 18.76 -22.07 -13.96
C SER A 136 18.95 -22.66 -12.54
N ILE A 137 18.84 -21.81 -11.53
CA ILE A 137 18.95 -22.23 -10.13
C ILE A 137 17.69 -21.86 -9.36
N ALA A 138 17.28 -22.73 -8.44
CA ALA A 138 16.27 -22.38 -7.46
C ALA A 138 16.95 -21.80 -6.22
N VAL A 139 16.41 -20.69 -5.76
CA VAL A 139 16.90 -19.92 -4.61
C VAL A 139 15.76 -19.64 -3.65
N THR A 140 16.04 -19.67 -2.35
CA THR A 140 15.02 -19.50 -1.32
C THR A 140 15.38 -18.40 -0.32
N LYS A 141 14.35 -17.71 0.17
CA LYS A 141 14.41 -16.79 1.30
C LYS A 141 13.11 -16.86 2.08
N GLY A 142 13.18 -17.35 3.32
CA GLY A 142 11.98 -17.65 4.10
C GLY A 142 11.15 -18.76 3.45
N SER A 143 9.89 -18.47 3.15
CA SER A 143 8.98 -19.40 2.47
C SER A 143 8.89 -19.19 0.96
N LEU A 144 9.64 -18.25 0.40
CA LEU A 144 9.60 -17.93 -1.03
C LEU A 144 10.77 -18.61 -1.75
N THR A 145 10.45 -19.39 -2.78
CA THR A 145 11.40 -19.98 -3.71
C THR A 145 11.22 -19.34 -5.08
N MET A 146 12.32 -18.94 -5.71
CA MET A 146 12.33 -18.39 -7.06
C MET A 146 13.29 -19.20 -7.93
N HIS A 147 12.95 -19.35 -9.22
CA HIS A 147 13.88 -19.86 -10.22
C HIS A 147 14.51 -18.67 -10.93
N ILE A 148 15.85 -18.63 -10.97
CA ILE A 148 16.60 -17.51 -11.53
C ILE A 148 17.68 -18.00 -12.49
N GLU A 149 17.95 -17.17 -13.50
CA GLU A 149 19.08 -17.33 -14.40
C GLU A 149 20.32 -16.60 -13.86
N ARG A 150 21.45 -17.32 -13.76
CA ARG A 150 22.72 -16.79 -13.21
C ARG A 150 23.20 -15.54 -13.95
N GLU A 151 23.09 -15.53 -15.28
CA GLU A 151 23.59 -14.44 -16.12
C GLU A 151 22.78 -13.14 -16.01
N ILE A 152 21.50 -13.25 -15.66
CA ILE A 152 20.56 -12.11 -15.61
C ILE A 152 20.44 -11.57 -14.18
N HIS A 153 20.38 -12.47 -13.21
CA HIS A 153 19.93 -12.13 -11.86
C HIS A 153 21.04 -12.11 -10.81
N LEU A 154 22.21 -12.70 -11.06
CA LEU A 154 23.31 -12.69 -10.10
C LEU A 154 24.34 -11.62 -10.44
N LYS A 155 25.06 -11.16 -9.42
CA LYS A 155 26.27 -10.38 -9.63
C LYS A 155 27.34 -11.23 -10.29
N SER A 156 28.25 -10.58 -11.03
CA SER A 156 29.34 -11.27 -11.72
C SER A 156 30.17 -12.16 -10.80
N GLU A 157 30.39 -11.75 -9.55
CA GLU A 157 31.17 -12.51 -8.57
C GLU A 157 30.42 -13.75 -8.03
N GLU A 158 29.10 -13.78 -8.15
CA GLU A 158 28.22 -14.81 -7.59
C GLU A 158 27.74 -15.83 -8.64
N LYS A 159 28.11 -15.64 -9.92
CA LYS A 159 27.66 -16.52 -11.01
C LYS A 159 28.07 -17.98 -10.86
N SER A 160 29.16 -18.26 -10.14
CA SER A 160 29.64 -19.61 -9.84
C SER A 160 29.12 -20.18 -8.51
N ALA A 161 28.16 -19.51 -7.85
CA ALA A 161 27.60 -19.95 -6.57
C ALA A 161 27.06 -21.38 -6.66
N THR A 162 27.40 -22.21 -5.67
CA THR A 162 26.96 -23.61 -5.58
C THR A 162 25.79 -23.76 -4.61
N ILE A 163 25.14 -24.92 -4.63
CA ILE A 163 24.08 -25.26 -3.66
C ILE A 163 24.56 -25.00 -2.23
N GLY A 164 23.73 -24.33 -1.43
CA GLY A 164 24.03 -23.89 -0.08
C GLY A 164 24.61 -22.47 0.03
N SER A 165 25.10 -21.89 -1.07
CA SER A 165 25.64 -20.52 -1.09
C SER A 165 24.55 -19.48 -0.84
N LEU A 166 24.93 -18.38 -0.19
CA LEU A 166 24.11 -17.17 -0.11
C LEU A 166 24.51 -16.21 -1.23
N VAL A 167 23.52 -15.73 -1.98
CA VAL A 167 23.71 -14.81 -3.11
C VAL A 167 22.77 -13.61 -3.00
N ALA A 168 23.08 -12.55 -3.75
CA ALA A 168 22.16 -11.44 -3.96
C ALA A 168 21.49 -11.53 -5.33
N ILE A 169 20.17 -11.42 -5.35
CA ILE A 169 19.36 -11.52 -6.57
C ILE A 169 18.95 -10.14 -7.03
N ARG A 170 19.11 -9.86 -8.33
CA ARG A 170 18.61 -8.65 -8.97
C ARG A 170 17.08 -8.63 -8.97
N MET A 171 16.53 -7.68 -8.24
CA MET A 171 15.10 -7.38 -8.16
C MET A 171 14.76 -6.16 -9.02
N PRO A 172 13.51 -6.06 -9.52
CA PRO A 172 13.06 -4.91 -10.29
C PRO A 172 13.05 -3.62 -9.45
N LYS A 173 13.00 -2.47 -10.15
CA LYS A 173 12.92 -1.13 -9.53
C LYS A 173 11.59 -0.83 -8.82
N ASN A 174 10.62 -1.74 -8.91
CA ASN A 174 9.32 -1.58 -8.31
C ASN A 174 8.73 -2.90 -7.83
N LEU A 175 7.80 -2.78 -6.89
CA LEU A 175 6.95 -3.84 -6.39
C LEU A 175 5.48 -3.41 -6.57
N MET A 176 4.59 -4.39 -6.53
CA MET A 176 3.15 -4.16 -6.44
C MET A 176 2.66 -4.47 -5.03
N GLN A 177 1.91 -3.54 -4.47
CA GLN A 177 1.16 -3.74 -3.24
C GLN A 177 -0.30 -3.36 -3.53
N ASN A 178 -1.27 -4.01 -2.89
CA ASN A 178 -2.68 -3.72 -3.14
C ASN A 178 -2.98 -2.21 -3.02
N GLY A 179 -3.46 -1.60 -4.11
CA GLY A 179 -3.72 -0.16 -4.25
C GLY A 179 -2.50 0.73 -4.54
N PHE A 180 -1.26 0.21 -4.52
CA PHE A 180 -0.04 1.01 -4.61
C PHE A 180 0.98 0.50 -5.63
N TYR A 181 1.49 1.42 -6.44
CA TYR A 181 2.79 1.28 -7.08
C TYR A 181 3.88 1.60 -6.07
N VAL A 182 4.88 0.73 -5.96
CA VAL A 182 5.96 0.86 -4.97
C VAL A 182 7.29 0.96 -5.68
N ALA A 183 7.89 2.15 -5.78
CA ALA A 183 9.27 2.31 -6.23
C ALA A 183 10.25 1.91 -5.11
N VAL A 184 11.29 1.16 -5.47
CA VAL A 184 12.37 0.75 -4.56
C VAL A 184 13.67 1.36 -5.06
N GLY A 185 14.45 1.96 -4.16
CA GLY A 185 15.74 2.54 -4.49
C GLY A 185 16.76 1.50 -4.95
N ASN A 186 17.77 1.92 -5.71
CA ASN A 186 18.75 1.04 -6.36
C ASN A 186 19.68 0.33 -5.36
N VAL A 187 19.84 0.88 -4.16
CA VAL A 187 20.55 0.22 -3.06
C VAL A 187 19.70 -0.89 -2.43
N GLY A 188 18.39 -0.90 -2.72
CA GLY A 188 17.42 -1.74 -2.03
C GLY A 188 17.13 -1.23 -0.62
N GLN A 189 16.21 -1.90 0.06
CA GLN A 189 16.08 -1.80 1.51
C GLN A 189 16.20 -3.21 2.08
N GLU A 190 17.24 -3.49 2.86
CA GLU A 190 17.42 -4.80 3.48
C GLU A 190 16.31 -5.13 4.50
N ARG A 191 15.62 -4.09 5.01
CA ARG A 191 14.76 -4.15 6.19
C ARG A 191 13.26 -4.29 5.94
N GLN A 192 12.83 -4.67 4.74
CA GLN A 192 11.40 -4.97 4.51
C GLN A 192 10.98 -6.37 4.98
N GLY A 193 11.65 -6.89 6.01
CA GLY A 193 11.28 -8.12 6.69
C GLY A 193 10.60 -7.81 8.01
N ASN A 194 9.30 -8.12 8.05
CA ASN A 194 8.43 -8.16 9.24
C ASN A 194 7.85 -6.82 9.70
N GLY A 195 6.52 -6.78 9.78
CA GLY A 195 5.69 -5.64 10.16
C GLY A 195 5.81 -5.20 11.63
N ASP A 196 6.98 -5.37 12.25
CA ASP A 196 7.30 -4.71 13.49
C ASP A 196 7.91 -3.34 13.19
N ILE A 197 7.54 -2.38 14.02
CA ILE A 197 7.96 -0.98 13.96
C ILE A 197 9.47 -0.94 14.18
N ASP A 198 10.24 -1.07 13.10
CA ASP A 198 11.68 -0.93 13.17
C ASP A 198 11.99 0.53 13.48
N SER A 199 12.50 0.77 14.69
CA SER A 199 12.74 2.08 15.33
C SER A 199 13.56 3.08 14.51
N LYS A 200 14.13 2.65 13.37
CA LYS A 200 14.99 3.42 12.48
C LYS A 200 14.36 3.78 11.13
N THR A 201 13.09 3.48 10.86
CA THR A 201 12.46 3.85 9.59
C THR A 201 11.69 5.17 9.70
N GLY A 202 12.12 6.18 8.95
CA GLY A 202 11.41 7.45 8.77
C GLY A 202 10.31 7.34 7.73
N ARG A 203 9.22 8.12 7.90
CA ARG A 203 8.11 8.20 6.95
C ARG A 203 7.76 9.65 6.65
N ILE A 204 7.56 9.96 5.36
CA ILE A 204 6.98 11.23 4.92
C ILE A 204 5.73 10.92 4.12
N TYR A 205 4.62 11.57 4.49
CA TYR A 205 3.33 11.44 3.83
C TYR A 205 3.10 12.61 2.88
N PHE A 206 2.55 12.30 1.71
CA PHE A 206 2.25 13.26 0.66
C PHE A 206 0.77 13.18 0.30
N ASN A 207 0.13 14.34 0.28
CA ASN A 207 -1.16 14.55 -0.35
C ASN A 207 -0.90 15.04 -1.78
N LEU A 208 -1.01 14.14 -2.75
CA LEU A 208 -0.66 14.39 -4.15
C LEU A 208 -1.91 14.35 -5.01
N THR A 209 -1.85 15.01 -6.17
CA THR A 209 -2.71 14.71 -7.31
C THR A 209 -2.07 13.59 -8.16
N PRO A 210 -2.79 12.97 -9.12
CA PRO A 210 -2.19 12.02 -10.05
C PRO A 210 -0.95 12.59 -10.78
N ASP A 211 -1.06 13.80 -11.33
CA ASP A 211 0.07 14.49 -11.98
C ASP A 211 1.22 14.78 -11.01
N GLY A 212 0.88 15.15 -9.77
CA GLY A 212 1.86 15.34 -8.70
C GLY A 212 2.61 14.05 -8.38
N ALA A 213 1.95 12.90 -8.37
CA ALA A 213 2.59 11.61 -8.15
C ALA A 213 3.59 11.27 -9.26
N LEU A 214 3.27 11.55 -10.52
CA LEU A 214 4.19 11.36 -11.64
C LEU A 214 5.44 12.25 -11.50
N ALA A 215 5.26 13.53 -11.19
CA ALA A 215 6.35 14.50 -11.04
C ALA A 215 7.25 14.17 -9.83
N VAL A 216 6.64 13.79 -8.70
CA VAL A 216 7.38 13.39 -7.49
C VAL A 216 8.10 12.07 -7.71
N MET A 217 7.48 11.08 -8.37
CA MET A 217 8.12 9.81 -8.72
C MET A 217 9.40 10.04 -9.54
N ASP A 218 9.34 10.90 -10.56
CA ASP A 218 10.47 11.23 -11.43
C ASP A 218 11.63 11.87 -10.67
N SER A 219 11.34 12.95 -9.95
CA SER A 219 12.35 13.70 -9.22
C SER A 219 12.93 12.91 -8.05
N MET A 220 12.07 12.31 -7.21
CA MET A 220 12.48 11.62 -5.99
C MET A 220 13.33 10.39 -6.28
N THR A 221 12.89 9.53 -7.20
CA THR A 221 13.67 8.34 -7.55
C THR A 221 15.00 8.72 -8.19
N LYS A 222 15.06 9.77 -9.01
CA LYS A 222 16.31 10.28 -9.58
C LYS A 222 17.30 10.72 -8.50
N TYR A 223 16.89 11.63 -7.62
CA TYR A 223 17.81 12.24 -6.66
C TYR A 223 18.21 11.29 -5.53
N LEU A 224 17.27 10.50 -4.99
CA LEU A 224 17.59 9.56 -3.92
C LEU A 224 18.48 8.42 -4.42
N ASN A 225 18.26 7.92 -5.65
CA ASN A 225 19.16 6.93 -6.25
C ASN A 225 20.55 7.49 -6.52
N ALA A 226 20.65 8.73 -7.04
CA ALA A 226 21.94 9.38 -7.27
C ALA A 226 22.73 9.58 -5.96
N ALA A 227 22.03 9.80 -4.85
CA ALA A 227 22.62 9.91 -3.52
C ALA A 227 22.84 8.55 -2.82
N ALA A 228 22.53 7.42 -3.47
CA ALA A 228 22.58 6.07 -2.91
C ALA A 228 21.83 5.93 -1.57
N ILE A 229 20.71 6.64 -1.41
CA ILE A 229 19.87 6.56 -0.20
C ILE A 229 18.92 5.36 -0.35
N PRO A 230 18.87 4.43 0.62
CA PRO A 230 17.84 3.38 0.65
C PRO A 230 16.45 3.97 0.86
N PHE A 231 15.51 3.68 -0.03
CA PHE A 231 14.14 4.14 0.11
C PHE A 231 13.12 3.20 -0.51
N THR A 232 11.87 3.39 -0.09
CA THR A 232 10.68 2.93 -0.80
C THR A 232 9.67 4.05 -0.91
N PHE A 233 9.20 4.33 -2.11
CA PHE A 233 8.18 5.36 -2.34
C PHE A 233 6.93 4.71 -2.91
N LYS A 234 5.83 4.81 -2.16
CA LYS A 234 4.53 4.22 -2.52
C LYS A 234 3.60 5.33 -2.97
N VAL A 235 2.93 5.13 -4.10
CA VAL A 235 1.83 6.00 -4.56
C VAL A 235 0.69 5.15 -5.11
N LEU A 236 -0.53 5.69 -5.11
CA LEU A 236 -1.69 4.96 -5.63
C LEU A 236 -1.51 4.68 -7.13
N TYR A 237 -1.85 3.47 -7.59
CA TYR A 237 -1.80 3.13 -9.02
C TYR A 237 -3.10 3.44 -9.77
N ASN A 238 -4.14 3.92 -9.08
CA ASN A 238 -5.42 4.31 -9.67
C ASN A 238 -5.60 5.83 -9.52
N PRO A 239 -5.69 6.62 -10.61
CA PRO A 239 -5.82 8.07 -10.54
C PRO A 239 -7.12 8.52 -9.83
N SER A 240 -8.20 7.73 -9.94
CA SER A 240 -9.48 8.00 -9.28
C SER A 240 -9.43 7.94 -7.75
N GLU A 241 -8.41 7.28 -7.18
CA GLU A 241 -8.24 7.06 -5.74
C GLU A 241 -7.47 8.20 -5.05
N TYR A 242 -6.95 9.18 -5.79
CA TYR A 242 -6.20 10.33 -5.26
C TYR A 242 -7.04 11.34 -4.44
N LYS A 243 -8.23 10.92 -3.98
CA LYS A 243 -9.09 11.64 -3.03
C LYS A 243 -8.66 11.39 -1.57
N ARG A 244 -7.68 10.51 -1.36
CA ARG A 244 -7.08 10.16 -0.07
C ARG A 244 -6.13 11.24 0.42
N HIS A 245 -5.91 11.32 1.73
CA HIS A 245 -4.91 12.23 2.30
C HIS A 245 -3.49 11.63 2.29
N ASP A 246 -3.37 10.32 2.14
CA ASP A 246 -2.11 9.55 2.17
C ASP A 246 -1.78 8.92 0.81
N CYS A 247 -2.01 9.67 -0.27
CA CYS A 247 -1.80 9.22 -1.65
C CYS A 247 -0.35 8.83 -1.97
N GLY A 248 0.62 9.37 -1.24
CA GLY A 248 2.03 9.03 -1.36
C GLY A 248 2.71 8.85 0.00
N VAL A 249 3.60 7.86 0.11
CA VAL A 249 4.39 7.64 1.32
C VAL A 249 5.83 7.27 0.96
N LEU A 250 6.79 8.06 1.44
CA LEU A 250 8.21 7.74 1.36
C LEU A 250 8.66 7.10 2.68
N TYR A 251 9.29 5.93 2.56
CA TYR A 251 10.00 5.23 3.62
C TYR A 251 11.50 5.36 3.37
N PHE A 252 12.26 5.72 4.40
CA PHE A 252 13.71 5.84 4.33
C PHE A 252 14.33 5.47 5.69
N GLU A 253 15.60 5.10 5.68
CA GLU A 253 16.32 4.82 6.93
C GLU A 253 16.76 6.12 7.59
N ARG A 254 16.52 6.25 8.90
CA ARG A 254 17.03 7.34 9.72
C ARG A 254 18.43 6.95 10.19
N CYS A 255 19.40 7.80 9.88
CA CYS A 255 20.69 7.81 10.53
C CYS A 255 20.54 8.67 11.79
N ASP A 256 20.22 8.04 12.92
CA ASP A 256 20.25 8.65 14.25
C ASP A 256 21.65 8.60 14.86
#